data_AF-A0A6N9HNE1-F1
#
_entry.id   AF-A0A6N9HNE1-F1
#
_cell.length_a   1.000
_cell.length_b   1.000
_cell.length_c   1.000
_cell.angle_alpha   90.00
_cell.angle_beta   90.00
_cell.angle_gamma   90.00
#
_symmetry.space_group_name_H-M   'P 1'
#
loop_
_entity.id
_entity.type
_entity.pdbx_description
1 polymer ?
#
loop_
_entity_poly.entity_id
_entity_poly.type
_entity_poly.pdbx_seq_one_letter_code
_entity_poly.pdbx_strand_id
1 'polypeptide(L)'
;MTFPILLALAAGLLGPAAGADSLEEYRRLPECRLAADGKRLLVEPCRTAPARKDMPRRPVPQIVTPTPRIAPAPDPALSWGPVLTRRDPAAPPSAIAQLPRAGRPAAPAAAAPLPGPSAPIPVTCDAGGCRDPSGIYHHGPPGQVTSPTGRVCSHNGVWMTCY
;
A
#
# COMPACT_ATOMS: atom_id res chain seq x y z
N MET A 1 66.36 -20.62 28.12
CA MET A 1 65.81 -19.25 28.09
C MET A 1 65.32 -19.00 26.67
N THR A 2 64.03 -19.24 26.44
CA THR A 2 63.45 -19.40 25.10
C THR A 2 62.13 -18.64 25.09
N PHE A 3 62.07 -17.52 24.36
CA PHE A 3 60.82 -16.84 24.05
C PHE A 3 60.89 -16.28 22.62
N PRO A 4 60.13 -16.87 21.69
CA PRO A 4 59.67 -16.12 20.54
C PRO A 4 58.20 -16.44 20.28
N ILE A 5 57.29 -15.79 21.01
CA ILE A 5 55.85 -15.80 20.67
C ILE A 5 55.31 -14.42 21.01
N LEU A 6 55.62 -13.40 20.21
CA LEU A 6 54.94 -12.10 20.30
C LEU A 6 55.31 -11.24 19.07
N LEU A 7 54.97 -11.71 17.86
CA LEU A 7 54.92 -10.84 16.66
C LEU A 7 54.24 -11.57 15.48
N ALA A 8 52.99 -11.99 15.67
CA ALA A 8 52.19 -12.57 14.56
C ALA A 8 50.70 -12.22 14.67
N LEU A 9 50.36 -11.02 15.15
CA LEU A 9 48.97 -10.57 15.32
C LEU A 9 48.75 -9.14 14.80
N ALA A 10 49.33 -8.81 13.65
CA ALA A 10 49.09 -7.53 12.96
C ALA A 10 48.77 -7.69 11.46
N ALA A 11 48.18 -8.83 11.06
CA ALA A 11 47.72 -9.07 9.68
C ALA A 11 46.17 -9.11 9.58
N GLY A 12 45.49 -8.28 10.36
CA GLY A 12 44.02 -8.12 10.31
C GLY A 12 43.55 -6.80 9.69
N LEU A 13 44.46 -6.01 9.11
CA LEU A 13 44.13 -4.78 8.39
C LEU A 13 43.90 -5.10 6.92
N LEU A 14 42.75 -4.65 6.40
CA LEU A 14 42.25 -4.73 5.02
C LEU A 14 41.42 -5.99 4.71
N GLY A 15 40.16 -5.97 5.17
CA GLY A 15 39.09 -6.59 4.38
C GLY A 15 39.02 -5.87 3.02
N PRO A 16 38.97 -6.59 1.88
CA PRO A 16 38.93 -5.96 0.58
C PRO A 16 37.66 -5.12 0.45
N ALA A 17 37.85 -3.88 0.00
CA ALA A 17 36.80 -3.02 -0.54
C ALA A 17 36.23 -3.65 -1.83
N ALA A 18 35.54 -4.78 -1.71
CA ALA A 18 35.05 -5.62 -2.81
C ALA A 18 33.81 -5.04 -3.52
N GLY A 19 33.69 -3.72 -3.57
CA GLY A 19 32.59 -3.01 -4.24
C GLY A 19 33.02 -2.21 -5.47
N ALA A 20 34.29 -1.82 -5.58
CA ALA A 20 34.78 -1.00 -6.68
C ALA A 20 35.25 -1.85 -7.87
N ASP A 21 36.04 -2.90 -7.63
CA ASP A 21 36.58 -3.75 -8.70
C ASP A 21 35.48 -4.47 -9.50
N SER A 22 34.41 -4.90 -8.85
CA SER A 22 33.27 -5.57 -9.49
C SER A 22 32.44 -4.64 -10.39
N LEU A 23 32.40 -3.35 -10.07
CA LEU A 23 31.65 -2.36 -10.84
C LEU A 23 32.43 -1.92 -12.09
N GLU A 24 33.75 -1.78 -11.96
CA GLU A 24 34.65 -1.56 -13.10
C GLU A 24 34.67 -2.78 -14.04
N GLU A 25 34.68 -4.00 -13.52
CA GLU A 25 34.52 -5.25 -14.29
C GLU A 25 33.20 -5.24 -15.05
N TYR A 26 32.09 -4.88 -14.38
CA TYR A 26 30.77 -4.78 -14.99
C TYR A 26 30.69 -3.71 -16.08
N ARG A 27 31.36 -2.57 -15.91
CA ARG A 27 31.40 -1.48 -16.91
C ARG A 27 32.10 -1.90 -18.20
N ARG A 28 33.06 -2.83 -18.13
CA ARG A 28 33.80 -3.39 -19.29
C ARG A 28 33.00 -4.41 -20.08
N LEU A 29 31.96 -5.01 -19.49
CA LEU A 29 31.10 -5.96 -20.19
C LEU A 29 30.37 -5.27 -21.36
N PRO A 30 30.13 -6.00 -22.48
CA PRO A 30 29.34 -5.47 -23.59
C PRO A 30 27.87 -5.29 -23.20
N GLU A 31 27.17 -4.40 -23.88
CA GLU A 31 25.73 -4.21 -23.67
C GLU A 31 24.95 -5.45 -24.11
N CYS A 32 23.98 -5.85 -23.29
CA CYS A 32 23.09 -6.96 -23.59
C CYS A 32 22.30 -6.67 -24.87
N ARG A 33 22.52 -7.52 -25.88
CA ARG A 33 21.76 -7.56 -27.14
C ARG A 33 21.16 -8.94 -27.30
N LEU A 34 19.99 -9.02 -27.93
CA LEU A 34 19.38 -10.29 -28.29
C LEU A 34 20.09 -10.90 -29.50
N ALA A 35 20.22 -12.22 -29.50
CA ALA A 35 20.61 -12.99 -30.68
C ALA A 35 19.53 -12.88 -31.77
N ALA A 36 19.85 -13.30 -33.00
CA ALA A 36 18.91 -13.29 -34.12
C ALA A 36 17.62 -14.10 -33.84
N ASP A 37 17.71 -15.08 -32.93
CA ASP A 37 16.57 -15.88 -32.47
C ASP A 37 15.59 -15.11 -31.56
N GLY A 38 15.98 -13.97 -31.00
CA GLY A 38 15.17 -13.13 -30.12
C GLY A 38 14.86 -13.75 -28.75
N LYS A 39 15.40 -14.93 -28.44
CA LYS A 39 15.12 -15.69 -27.21
C LYS A 39 16.33 -15.77 -26.27
N ARG A 40 17.53 -15.50 -26.78
CA ARG A 40 18.78 -15.53 -26.02
C ARG A 40 19.55 -14.24 -26.16
N LEU A 41 20.41 -14.00 -25.18
CA LEU A 41 21.42 -12.96 -25.26
C LEU A 41 22.51 -13.39 -26.25
N LEU A 42 23.07 -12.42 -26.97
CA LEU A 42 24.13 -12.66 -27.95
C LEU A 42 25.43 -13.14 -27.24
N VAL A 43 25.71 -12.60 -26.05
CA VAL A 43 26.90 -12.89 -25.23
C VAL A 43 26.53 -12.83 -23.75
N GLU A 44 27.03 -13.78 -22.96
CA GLU A 44 26.89 -13.84 -21.49
C GLU A 44 28.27 -14.01 -20.85
N PRO A 45 28.67 -13.20 -19.84
CA PRO A 45 27.92 -12.12 -19.17
C PRO A 45 27.85 -10.82 -19.99
N CYS A 46 26.78 -10.03 -19.82
CA CYS A 46 26.62 -8.72 -20.45
C CYS A 46 26.06 -7.69 -19.46
N ARG A 47 26.27 -6.40 -19.72
CA ARG A 47 25.72 -5.30 -18.93
C ARG A 47 24.37 -4.85 -19.46
N THR A 48 23.51 -4.34 -18.59
CA THR A 48 22.23 -3.75 -19.00
C THR A 48 22.47 -2.51 -19.86
N ALA A 49 21.58 -2.27 -20.83
CA ALA A 49 21.66 -1.08 -21.66
C ALA A 49 21.45 0.18 -20.80
N PRO A 50 22.17 1.28 -21.07
CA PRO A 50 22.00 2.52 -20.34
C PRO A 50 20.56 3.04 -20.51
N ALA A 51 20.02 3.65 -19.44
CA ALA A 51 18.73 4.32 -19.53
C ALA A 51 18.78 5.35 -20.66
N ARG A 52 17.76 5.34 -21.52
CA ARG A 52 17.63 6.40 -22.52
C ARG A 52 17.56 7.73 -21.76
N LYS A 53 18.36 8.70 -22.25
CA LYS A 53 18.44 10.06 -21.73
C LYS A 53 17.04 10.61 -21.48
N ASP A 54 16.88 11.31 -20.36
CA ASP A 54 15.61 11.79 -19.83
C ASP A 54 14.70 12.34 -20.93
N MET A 55 13.72 11.53 -21.31
CA MET A 55 12.88 11.81 -22.46
C MET A 55 11.67 12.56 -21.92
N PRO A 56 11.45 13.83 -22.31
CA PRO A 56 10.39 14.63 -21.74
C PRO A 56 9.05 13.94 -22.00
N ARG A 57 8.34 13.58 -20.93
CA ARG A 57 7.00 13.03 -21.06
C ARG A 57 6.11 14.08 -21.71
N ARG A 58 5.37 13.70 -22.75
CA ARG A 58 4.34 14.58 -23.30
C ARG A 58 3.33 14.91 -22.20
N PRO A 59 3.02 16.19 -21.93
CA PRO A 59 1.98 16.55 -20.99
C PRO A 59 0.65 15.93 -21.41
N VAL A 60 -0.01 15.21 -20.50
CA VAL A 60 -1.36 14.70 -20.69
C VAL A 60 -2.32 15.68 -20.02
N PRO A 61 -3.31 16.24 -20.74
CA PRO A 61 -4.30 17.12 -20.12
C PRO A 61 -5.13 16.33 -19.10
N GLN A 62 -5.25 16.85 -17.88
CA GLN A 62 -6.12 16.28 -16.86
C GLN A 62 -7.54 16.84 -17.03
N ILE A 63 -8.42 16.08 -17.67
CA ILE A 63 -9.84 16.41 -17.78
C ILE A 63 -10.57 15.67 -16.65
N VAL A 64 -10.95 16.38 -15.60
CA VAL A 64 -11.78 15.82 -14.52
C VAL A 64 -13.24 15.93 -14.95
N THR A 65 -13.88 14.80 -15.24
CA THR A 65 -15.33 14.75 -15.49
C THR A 65 -16.04 14.65 -14.14
N PRO A 66 -16.91 15.61 -13.77
CA PRO A 66 -17.68 15.52 -12.54
C PRO A 66 -18.57 14.27 -12.57
N THR A 67 -18.54 13.48 -11.50
CA THR A 67 -19.50 12.39 -11.33
C THR A 67 -20.90 12.96 -11.16
N PRO A 68 -21.93 12.37 -11.80
CA PRO A 68 -23.31 12.79 -11.59
C PRO A 68 -23.69 12.53 -10.12
N ARG A 69 -24.32 13.52 -9.47
CA ARG A 69 -24.89 13.33 -8.13
C ARG A 69 -26.05 12.35 -8.23
N ILE A 70 -25.89 11.19 -7.61
CA ILE A 70 -26.99 10.24 -7.40
C ILE A 70 -27.83 10.80 -6.25
N ALA A 71 -29.14 10.95 -6.48
CA ALA A 71 -30.07 11.34 -5.41
C ALA A 71 -30.04 10.30 -4.28
N PRO A 72 -30.16 10.70 -3.00
CA PRO A 72 -30.29 9.75 -1.91
C PRO A 72 -31.47 8.79 -2.16
N ALA A 73 -31.29 7.51 -1.84
CA ALA A 73 -32.39 6.55 -1.86
C ALA A 73 -33.53 7.04 -0.93
N PRO A 74 -34.81 6.87 -1.31
CA PRO A 74 -35.92 7.23 -0.45
C PRO A 74 -35.85 6.46 0.87
N ASP A 75 -36.01 7.16 1.99
CA ASP A 75 -35.92 6.58 3.33
C ASP A 75 -37.08 5.60 3.57
N PRO A 76 -36.81 4.28 3.78
CA PRO A 76 -37.86 3.31 4.04
C PRO A 76 -38.63 3.59 5.34
N ALA A 77 -38.08 4.42 6.26
CA ALA A 77 -38.73 4.79 7.52
C ALA A 77 -39.98 5.67 7.36
N LEU A 78 -40.19 6.30 6.19
CA LEU A 78 -41.38 7.12 5.94
C LEU A 78 -42.60 6.32 5.42
N SER A 79 -42.46 5.01 5.22
CA SER A 79 -43.55 4.16 4.69
C SER A 79 -44.50 3.59 5.76
N TRP A 80 -44.16 3.71 7.05
CA TRP A 80 -44.98 3.20 8.15
C TRP A 80 -45.13 4.27 9.25
N GLY A 81 -46.03 5.23 9.03
CA GLY A 81 -46.50 6.07 10.12
C GLY A 81 -47.58 5.32 10.92
N PRO A 82 -47.37 4.92 12.19
CA PRO A 82 -48.45 4.44 13.02
C PRO A 82 -49.36 5.61 13.39
N VAL A 83 -50.67 5.35 13.28
CA VAL A 83 -51.77 6.19 13.76
C VAL A 83 -51.48 6.72 15.15
N LEU A 84 -51.57 8.04 15.32
CA LEU A 84 -51.51 8.71 16.62
C LEU A 84 -52.72 8.32 17.48
N THR A 85 -52.65 7.19 18.17
CA THR A 85 -53.58 6.88 19.26
C THR A 85 -53.19 7.66 20.51
N ARG A 86 -54.10 8.59 20.87
CA ARG A 86 -54.38 9.19 22.17
C ARG A 86 -53.44 8.76 23.32
N ARG A 87 -52.61 9.68 23.81
CA ARG A 87 -51.82 9.50 25.05
C ARG A 87 -52.76 9.37 26.25
N ASP A 88 -52.57 8.31 27.04
CA ASP A 88 -53.17 8.14 28.36
C ASP A 88 -52.54 9.15 29.36
N PRO A 89 -53.33 9.94 30.11
CA PRO A 89 -52.80 10.93 31.06
C PRO A 89 -52.13 10.33 32.32
N ALA A 90 -52.27 9.02 32.56
CA ALA A 90 -51.88 8.38 33.81
C ALA A 90 -50.52 7.66 33.77
N ALA A 91 -49.77 7.74 32.66
CA ALA A 91 -48.48 7.07 32.55
C ALA A 91 -47.38 7.83 33.31
N PRO A 92 -46.57 7.16 34.16
CA PRO A 92 -45.44 7.81 34.84
C PRO A 92 -44.38 8.25 33.83
N PRO A 93 -43.71 9.40 34.03
CA PRO A 93 -42.71 9.88 33.09
C PRO A 93 -41.51 8.93 33.09
N SER A 94 -41.34 8.21 31.98
CA SER A 94 -40.12 7.45 31.72
C SER A 94 -38.99 8.43 31.44
N ALA A 95 -37.85 8.26 32.12
CA ALA A 95 -36.68 9.13 31.95
C ALA A 95 -36.23 9.12 30.49
N ILE A 96 -36.28 10.28 29.84
CA ILE A 96 -35.76 10.49 28.49
C ILE A 96 -34.24 10.27 28.57
N ALA A 97 -33.74 9.21 27.92
CA ALA A 97 -32.33 9.03 27.69
C ALA A 97 -31.80 10.28 26.96
N GLN A 98 -30.84 10.96 27.58
CA GLN A 98 -30.26 12.19 27.03
C GLN A 98 -29.60 11.88 25.68
N LEU A 99 -30.14 12.47 24.62
CA LEU A 99 -29.49 12.49 23.30
C LEU A 99 -28.11 13.18 23.43
N PRO A 100 -27.05 12.69 22.75
CA PRO A 100 -25.77 13.39 22.71
C PRO A 100 -25.95 14.79 22.14
N ARG A 101 -25.48 15.81 22.86
CA ARG A 101 -25.48 17.19 22.40
C ARG A 101 -24.73 17.31 21.07
N ALA A 102 -25.41 17.77 20.03
CA ALA A 102 -24.77 18.34 18.86
C ALA A 102 -24.05 19.63 19.28
N GLY A 103 -22.72 19.64 19.23
CA GLY A 103 -21.97 20.84 19.57
C GLY A 103 -20.48 20.65 19.78
N ARG A 104 -19.73 20.44 18.68
CA ARG A 104 -18.42 21.09 18.44
C ARG A 104 -17.91 20.74 17.04
N PRO A 105 -17.59 21.72 16.17
CA PRO A 105 -16.73 21.42 15.03
C PRO A 105 -15.37 20.99 15.57
N ALA A 106 -14.94 19.79 15.20
CA ALA A 106 -13.60 19.32 15.48
C ALA A 106 -12.60 20.26 14.80
N ALA A 107 -11.63 20.77 15.56
CA ALA A 107 -10.48 21.46 14.98
C ALA A 107 -9.78 20.51 13.98
N PRO A 108 -9.26 21.00 12.84
CA PRO A 108 -8.51 20.15 11.93
C PRO A 108 -7.29 19.62 12.69
N ALA A 109 -7.27 18.30 12.92
CA ALA A 109 -6.08 17.64 13.43
C ALA A 109 -4.93 17.99 12.47
N ALA A 110 -3.82 18.49 13.03
CA ALA A 110 -2.60 18.70 12.27
C ALA A 110 -2.29 17.42 11.48
N ALA A 111 -2.16 17.56 10.16
CA ALA A 111 -1.88 16.44 9.28
C ALA A 111 -0.57 15.78 9.73
N ALA A 112 -0.67 14.63 10.40
CA ALA A 112 0.44 13.71 10.48
C ALA A 112 0.85 13.37 9.04
N PRO A 113 2.15 13.20 8.75
CA PRO A 113 2.58 12.71 7.46
C PRO A 113 1.79 11.43 7.17
N LEU A 114 1.08 11.40 6.05
CA LEU A 114 0.43 10.19 5.57
C LEU A 114 1.48 9.07 5.63
N PRO A 115 1.24 7.95 6.35
CA PRO A 115 2.14 6.81 6.25
C PRO A 115 2.24 6.49 4.76
N GLY A 116 3.47 6.54 4.22
CA GLY A 116 3.71 6.16 2.84
C GLY A 116 3.10 4.78 2.58
N PRO A 117 2.70 4.48 1.34
CA PRO A 117 2.07 3.19 1.01
C PRO A 117 2.86 2.06 1.65
N SER A 118 2.20 1.31 2.53
CA SER A 118 2.79 0.14 3.17
C SER A 118 3.40 -0.74 2.08
N ALA A 119 4.60 -1.28 2.31
CA ALA A 119 5.25 -2.15 1.35
C ALA A 119 4.27 -3.21 0.83
N PRO A 120 4.24 -3.50 -0.48
CA PRO A 120 3.26 -4.42 -1.06
C PRO A 120 3.37 -5.80 -0.40
N ILE A 121 2.25 -6.26 0.15
CA ILE A 121 2.13 -7.54 0.86
C ILE A 121 1.64 -8.59 -0.14
N PRO A 122 2.28 -9.77 -0.23
CA PRO A 122 1.78 -10.85 -1.08
C PRO A 122 0.49 -11.41 -0.47
N VAL A 123 -0.55 -11.59 -1.28
CA VAL A 123 -1.87 -12.06 -0.83
C VAL A 123 -2.43 -13.14 -1.74
N THR A 124 -3.31 -13.97 -1.19
CA THR A 124 -4.14 -14.91 -1.95
C THR A 124 -5.59 -14.41 -1.93
N CYS A 125 -6.14 -14.10 -3.11
CA CYS A 125 -7.49 -13.54 -3.21
C CYS A 125 -8.49 -14.56 -3.78
N ASP A 126 -9.69 -14.55 -3.22
CA ASP A 126 -10.87 -15.28 -3.66
C ASP A 126 -12.03 -14.29 -3.92
N ALA A 127 -13.20 -14.79 -4.27
CA ALA A 127 -14.35 -13.95 -4.62
C ALA A 127 -14.86 -13.07 -3.45
N GLY A 128 -14.53 -13.42 -2.20
CA GLY A 128 -14.97 -12.69 -1.00
C GLY A 128 -13.92 -11.76 -0.38
N GLY A 129 -12.66 -11.82 -0.82
CA GLY A 129 -11.58 -11.08 -0.17
C GLY A 129 -10.18 -11.62 -0.45
N CYS A 130 -9.21 -11.09 0.29
CA CYS A 130 -7.80 -11.46 0.19
C CYS A 130 -7.23 -11.88 1.55
N ARG A 131 -6.37 -12.88 1.54
CA ARG A 131 -5.67 -13.37 2.73
C ARG A 131 -4.19 -13.05 2.65
N ASP A 132 -3.64 -12.50 3.71
CA ASP A 132 -2.20 -12.21 3.81
C ASP A 132 -1.40 -13.41 4.35
N PRO A 133 -0.04 -13.38 4.32
CA PRO A 133 0.80 -14.49 4.74
C PRO A 133 0.71 -14.77 6.25
N SER A 134 0.31 -13.75 7.00
CA SER A 134 0.00 -13.82 8.44
C SER A 134 -1.36 -14.48 8.71
N GLY A 135 -2.14 -14.80 7.68
CA GLY A 135 -3.41 -15.50 7.77
C GLY A 135 -4.63 -14.59 8.02
N ILE A 136 -4.43 -13.27 8.07
CA ILE A 136 -5.50 -12.30 8.25
C ILE A 136 -6.32 -12.23 6.95
N TYR A 137 -7.65 -12.23 7.10
CA TYR A 137 -8.58 -12.10 5.99
C TYR A 137 -9.10 -10.68 5.86
N HIS A 138 -8.95 -10.12 4.66
CA HIS A 138 -9.38 -8.79 4.29
C HIS A 138 -10.58 -8.94 3.36
N HIS A 139 -11.75 -8.46 3.79
CA HIS A 139 -13.02 -8.66 3.09
C HIS A 139 -13.37 -7.42 2.27
N GLY A 140 -13.93 -7.61 1.09
CA GLY A 140 -14.35 -6.49 0.26
C GLY A 140 -14.58 -6.85 -1.21
N PRO A 141 -15.12 -5.90 -1.99
CA PRO A 141 -15.32 -6.06 -3.42
C PRO A 141 -13.98 -6.19 -4.18
N PRO A 142 -13.99 -6.75 -5.40
CA PRO A 142 -12.78 -6.85 -6.21
C PRO A 142 -12.15 -5.46 -6.45
N GLY A 143 -10.85 -5.36 -6.17
CA GLY A 143 -10.04 -4.15 -6.28
C GLY A 143 -9.82 -3.41 -4.96
N GLN A 144 -10.71 -3.56 -3.98
CA GLN A 144 -10.57 -2.94 -2.65
C GLN A 144 -11.04 -3.87 -1.53
N VAL A 145 -10.14 -4.15 -0.59
CA VAL A 145 -10.43 -4.97 0.59
C VAL A 145 -10.17 -4.18 1.86
N THR A 146 -10.96 -4.44 2.91
CA THR A 146 -10.84 -3.75 4.19
C THR A 146 -10.16 -4.66 5.20
N SER A 147 -9.16 -4.14 5.89
CA SER A 147 -8.49 -4.85 6.98
C SER A 147 -9.41 -5.00 8.19
N PRO A 148 -9.17 -5.96 9.10
CA PRO A 148 -9.89 -6.04 10.37
C PRO A 148 -9.75 -4.78 11.24
N THR A 149 -8.70 -4.00 11.00
CA THR A 149 -8.43 -2.72 11.65
C THR A 149 -9.16 -1.54 11.00
N GLY A 150 -9.98 -1.79 9.97
CA GLY A 150 -10.78 -0.79 9.28
C GLY A 150 -10.03 0.03 8.24
N ARG A 151 -8.82 -0.39 7.83
CA ARG A 151 -8.05 0.29 6.78
C ARG A 151 -8.46 -0.22 5.42
N VAL A 152 -8.50 0.70 4.45
CA VAL A 152 -8.79 0.34 3.05
C VAL A 152 -7.49 -0.05 2.37
N CYS A 153 -7.51 -1.20 1.71
CA CYS A 153 -6.37 -1.76 1.01
C CYS A 153 -6.72 -1.97 -0.47
N SER A 154 -5.84 -1.52 -1.36
CA SER A 154 -5.92 -1.80 -2.79
C SER A 154 -5.22 -3.12 -3.08
N HIS A 155 -5.81 -3.98 -3.90
CA HIS A 155 -5.18 -5.26 -4.28
C HIS A 155 -5.22 -5.51 -5.79
N ASN A 156 -4.20 -6.21 -6.30
CA ASN A 156 -4.06 -6.63 -7.71
C ASN A 156 -4.11 -8.15 -7.85
N GLY A 157 -4.84 -8.83 -6.95
CA GLY A 157 -5.00 -10.30 -6.91
C GLY A 157 -3.83 -11.10 -6.34
N VAL A 158 -2.60 -10.56 -6.44
CA VAL A 158 -1.37 -11.21 -5.91
C VAL A 158 -0.67 -10.34 -4.86
N TRP A 159 -0.93 -9.04 -4.88
CA TRP A 159 -0.30 -8.07 -3.98
C TRP A 159 -1.35 -7.10 -3.45
N MET A 160 -1.16 -6.63 -2.22
CA MET A 160 -2.04 -5.69 -1.55
C MET A 160 -1.25 -4.59 -0.83
N THR A 161 -1.76 -3.37 -0.89
CA THR A 161 -1.21 -2.20 -0.20
C THR A 161 -2.33 -1.51 0.59
N CYS A 162 -2.11 -1.36 1.89
CA CYS A 162 -3.04 -0.68 2.80
C CYS A 162 -2.60 0.75 3.06
N TYR A 163 -3.59 1.65 3.08
CA TYR A 163 -3.43 3.08 3.32
C TYR A 163 -4.01 3.47 4.69
#